data_AF-A0A7X7DSS9-F1
#
_entry.id   AF-A0A7X7DSS9-F1
#
_cell.length_a   1.000
_cell.length_b   1.000
_cell.length_c   1.000
_cell.angle_alpha   90.00
_cell.angle_beta   90.00
_cell.angle_gamma   90.00
#
_symmetry.space_group_name_H-M   'P 1'
#
loop_
_entity.id
_entity.type
_entity.pdbx_description
1 polymer ?
#
loop_
_entity_poly.entity_id
_entity_poly.type
_entity_poly.pdbx_seq_one_letter_code
_entity_poly.pdbx_strand_id
1 'polypeptide(L)'
;EYELAVHVVSPFHENAENESALAMMSMLKEELLVVMPPDDRLIRDLLMYKRTEKYIRQNISIAQQESLKRILNDKGLRNRERLAEIQQRVRRLLGGAKLFLAGTELELSSEDAQTRVIQGFYELIARAYPHLRMLRGVRYSESDVAKYLAQSKDGLFGTDETPITEAEQEVVNFIRNNGAEGVRTTLKSLLEGFGRKPYGWYYAAVLCTLAHLCARGRVEVREDGNLLEDDDLERALKNTHGHGNVVLEQQMEFTASQLRALKEFYGDFFDATPRAVEAKALGKETSEAFQELQRHLALLMNQAERYSFINALEPVAETLKECAGKPSTWYLTELPRREDVLLDMKEQVIDPLRKFMSGPRKAIFDDVREFVRMQEPNFAYVPCEEAVRLKNVLVDPDCFRNSRMQQAKSDLEALKKKIDDALQDEVGNAKKRVAALEKRLRGAPDFDKLAPDRQERIVAEFQKTIDEIEGQNLIAVIRDTARQFEESGYKRQLSRMTEWLTRVASPSSGRGAEPGITPEPAPRIEYVSSSSLIVSFDKPWLADESDVDRYVASMRNALLAEIRSGKRVQVL
;
A
#
# COMPACT_ATOMS: atom_id res chain seq x y z
N GLU A 1 -19.08 18.02 49.91
CA GLU A 1 -20.41 17.51 50.28
C GLU A 1 -20.36 15.98 50.18
N TYR A 2 -21.05 15.25 51.06
CA TYR A 2 -21.09 13.79 51.03
C TYR A 2 -22.22 13.33 50.09
N GLU A 3 -22.01 12.29 49.29
CA GLU A 3 -23.02 11.81 48.32
C GLU A 3 -24.24 11.20 49.00
N LEU A 4 -24.05 10.55 50.17
CA LEU A 4 -25.10 9.96 51.00
C LEU A 4 -24.97 10.47 52.43
N ALA A 5 -26.10 10.65 53.12
CA ALA A 5 -26.12 11.07 54.51
C ALA A 5 -27.16 10.30 55.34
N VAL A 6 -26.92 10.23 56.65
CA VAL A 6 -27.94 9.84 57.64
C VAL A 6 -28.30 11.09 58.42
N HIS A 7 -29.55 11.51 58.32
CA HIS A 7 -30.04 12.72 58.97
C HIS A 7 -30.96 12.33 60.13
N VAL A 8 -30.52 12.61 61.36
CA VAL A 8 -31.29 12.28 62.56
C VAL A 8 -32.09 13.50 63.04
N VAL A 9 -33.41 13.41 62.98
CA VAL A 9 -34.34 14.41 63.49
C VAL A 9 -34.66 14.10 64.94
N SER A 10 -34.22 14.99 65.82
CA SER A 10 -34.48 14.86 67.26
C SER A 10 -35.83 15.44 67.68
N PRO A 11 -36.35 15.08 68.87
CA PRO A 11 -37.58 15.67 69.40
C PRO A 11 -37.53 17.20 69.61
N PHE A 12 -36.36 17.83 69.49
CA PHE A 12 -36.21 19.29 69.54
C PHE A 12 -36.46 19.98 68.19
N HIS A 13 -36.62 19.22 67.12
CA HIS A 13 -36.81 19.78 65.79
C HIS A 13 -38.19 20.42 65.65
N GLU A 14 -38.29 21.58 64.99
CA GLU A 14 -39.54 22.35 64.85
C GLU A 14 -40.66 21.52 64.21
N ASN A 15 -40.31 20.62 63.28
CA ASN A 15 -41.23 19.73 62.59
C ASN A 15 -41.29 18.30 63.17
N ALA A 16 -40.78 18.05 64.39
CA ALA A 16 -40.70 16.69 64.95
C ALA A 16 -42.05 15.94 64.99
N GLU A 17 -43.16 16.67 65.11
CA GLU A 17 -44.53 16.12 65.12
C GLU A 17 -45.21 16.12 63.74
N ASN A 18 -44.60 16.77 62.73
CA ASN A 18 -45.16 16.90 61.39
C ASN A 18 -44.45 15.95 60.42
N GLU A 19 -44.85 14.67 60.48
CA GLU A 19 -44.28 13.60 59.67
C GLU A 19 -44.37 13.88 58.16
N SER A 20 -45.46 14.49 57.70
CA SER A 20 -45.65 14.83 56.28
C SER A 20 -44.62 15.85 55.78
N ALA A 21 -44.30 16.87 56.60
CA ALA A 21 -43.27 17.86 56.27
C ALA A 21 -41.87 17.22 56.25
N LEU A 22 -41.57 16.33 57.20
CA LEU A 22 -40.31 15.61 57.26
C LEU A 22 -40.14 14.62 56.09
N ALA A 23 -41.19 13.91 55.71
CA ALA A 23 -41.20 13.05 54.53
C ALA A 23 -40.91 13.86 53.25
N MET A 24 -41.55 15.02 53.08
CA MET A 24 -41.26 15.92 51.95
C MET A 24 -39.81 16.42 51.94
N MET A 25 -39.21 16.71 53.10
CA MET A 25 -37.80 17.08 53.18
C MET A 25 -36.86 15.97 52.68
N SER A 26 -37.21 14.71 52.95
CA SER A 26 -36.42 13.56 52.48
C SER A 26 -36.51 13.31 50.97
N MET A 27 -37.46 13.92 50.23
CA MET A 27 -37.58 13.75 48.78
C MET A 27 -36.48 14.46 47.99
N LEU A 28 -35.96 15.56 48.51
CA LEU A 28 -35.05 16.46 47.79
C LEU A 28 -33.58 16.08 47.96
N LYS A 29 -33.26 15.18 48.88
CA LYS A 29 -31.90 14.82 49.27
C LYS A 29 -31.74 13.30 49.28
N GLU A 30 -30.53 12.85 48.94
CA GLU A 30 -30.14 11.45 49.06
C GLU A 30 -29.67 11.15 50.49
N GLU A 31 -30.62 11.23 51.43
CA GLU A 31 -30.38 10.97 52.84
C GLU A 31 -31.41 10.01 53.43
N LEU A 32 -30.96 9.19 54.38
CA LEU A 32 -31.83 8.42 55.23
C LEU A 32 -32.27 9.32 56.38
N LEU A 33 -33.56 9.66 56.43
CA LEU A 33 -34.10 10.49 57.49
C LEU A 33 -34.58 9.61 58.65
N VAL A 34 -33.97 9.78 59.82
CA VAL A 34 -34.27 9.06 61.06
C VAL A 34 -35.05 9.97 61.99
N VAL A 35 -36.36 9.81 62.09
CA VAL A 35 -37.25 10.67 62.89
C VAL A 35 -37.53 10.01 64.23
N MET A 36 -36.94 10.56 65.29
CA MET A 36 -37.24 10.11 66.65
C MET A 36 -38.66 10.55 67.05
N PRO A 37 -39.43 9.68 67.73
CA PRO A 37 -40.74 10.05 68.22
C PRO A 37 -40.64 11.16 69.29
N PRO A 38 -41.67 12.00 69.43
CA PRO A 38 -41.69 13.04 70.46
C PRO A 38 -41.60 12.44 71.87
N ASP A 39 -40.73 13.00 72.71
CA ASP A 39 -40.53 12.55 74.10
C ASP A 39 -40.20 13.75 75.01
N ASP A 40 -41.22 14.29 75.68
CA ASP A 40 -41.09 15.41 76.62
C ASP A 40 -40.10 15.15 77.75
N ARG A 41 -39.99 13.88 78.16
CA ARG A 41 -39.10 13.49 79.26
C ARG A 41 -37.64 13.63 78.85
N LEU A 42 -37.27 13.24 77.63
CA LEU A 42 -35.95 13.45 77.07
C LEU A 42 -35.62 14.93 77.03
N ILE A 43 -36.55 15.77 76.57
CA ILE A 43 -36.37 17.23 76.52
C ILE A 43 -36.11 17.79 77.92
N ARG A 44 -36.96 17.45 78.89
CA ARG A 44 -36.82 17.90 80.29
C ARG A 44 -35.52 17.41 80.94
N ASP A 45 -35.20 16.13 80.79
CA ASP A 45 -34.03 15.51 81.39
C ASP A 45 -32.75 16.09 80.79
N LEU A 46 -32.71 16.34 79.47
CA LEU A 46 -31.55 16.94 78.79
C LEU A 46 -31.37 18.41 79.17
N LEU A 47 -32.45 19.19 79.25
CA LEU A 47 -32.41 20.57 79.75
C LEU A 47 -31.94 20.61 81.21
N MET A 48 -32.44 19.72 82.07
CA MET A 48 -32.03 19.64 83.46
C MET A 48 -30.57 19.20 83.59
N TYR A 49 -30.12 18.27 82.74
CA TYR A 49 -28.73 17.86 82.66
C TYR A 49 -27.83 19.05 82.33
N LYS A 50 -28.16 19.83 81.30
CA LYS A 50 -27.39 21.02 80.88
C LYS A 50 -27.43 22.14 81.90
N ARG A 51 -28.58 22.40 82.54
CA ARG A 51 -28.70 23.36 83.64
C ARG A 51 -27.81 22.97 84.83
N THR A 52 -27.86 21.70 85.23
CA THR A 52 -27.04 21.17 86.33
C THR A 52 -25.55 21.22 85.99
N GLU A 53 -25.18 20.83 84.76
CA GLU A 53 -23.80 20.90 84.26
C GLU A 53 -23.27 22.34 84.30
N LYS A 54 -24.03 23.30 83.76
CA LYS A 54 -23.68 24.72 83.75
C LYS A 54 -23.52 25.25 85.17
N TYR A 55 -24.46 24.94 86.06
CA TYR A 55 -24.43 25.40 87.44
C TYR A 55 -23.22 24.86 88.20
N ILE A 56 -22.93 23.55 88.08
CA ILE A 56 -21.75 22.95 88.72
C ILE A 56 -20.47 23.61 88.19
N ARG A 57 -20.35 23.77 86.87
CA ARG A 57 -19.17 24.37 86.23
C ARG A 57 -18.90 25.80 86.74
N GLN A 58 -19.95 26.59 86.96
CA GLN A 58 -19.83 27.98 87.42
C GLN A 58 -19.54 28.09 88.92
N ASN A 59 -20.00 27.16 89.75
CA ASN A 59 -19.96 27.30 91.21
C ASN A 59 -18.89 26.44 91.91
N ILE A 60 -18.35 25.40 91.26
CA ILE A 60 -17.43 24.45 91.90
C ILE A 60 -16.09 25.07 92.31
N SER A 61 -15.58 26.03 91.54
CA SER A 61 -14.33 26.75 91.83
C SER A 61 -14.51 27.87 92.84
N ILE A 62 -15.72 28.43 92.96
CA ILE A 62 -16.04 29.60 93.80
C ILE A 62 -16.52 29.16 95.19
N ALA A 63 -17.10 27.98 95.33
CA ALA A 63 -17.62 27.48 96.59
C ALA A 63 -16.50 27.25 97.63
N GLN A 64 -16.42 28.09 98.67
CA GLN A 64 -15.44 27.95 99.76
C GLN A 64 -15.95 27.07 100.91
N GLN A 65 -17.27 26.98 101.12
CA GLN A 65 -17.88 26.15 102.16
C GLN A 65 -17.88 24.66 101.77
N GLU A 66 -17.39 23.80 102.66
CA GLU A 66 -17.27 22.36 102.43
C GLU A 66 -18.63 21.66 102.22
N SER A 67 -19.68 22.13 102.91
CA SER A 67 -21.06 21.68 102.72
C SER A 67 -21.57 21.92 101.30
N LEU A 68 -21.29 23.09 100.73
CA LEU A 68 -21.67 23.42 99.35
C LEU A 68 -20.88 22.59 98.33
N LYS A 69 -19.57 22.37 98.55
CA LYS A 69 -18.77 21.48 97.70
C LYS A 69 -19.30 20.05 97.68
N ARG A 70 -19.70 19.51 98.84
CA ARG A 70 -20.32 18.19 98.94
C ARG A 70 -21.63 18.12 98.15
N ILE A 71 -22.51 19.11 98.30
CA ILE A 71 -23.77 19.18 97.53
C ILE A 71 -23.51 19.23 96.02
N LEU A 72 -22.51 20.01 95.56
CA LEU A 72 -22.16 20.09 94.14
C LEU A 72 -21.63 18.75 93.59
N ASN A 73 -20.80 18.04 94.37
CA ASN A 73 -20.31 16.71 94.01
C ASN A 73 -21.45 15.68 93.93
N ASP A 74 -22.36 15.67 94.90
CA ASP A 74 -23.53 14.79 94.91
C ASP A 74 -24.46 15.08 93.72
N LYS A 75 -24.70 16.36 93.42
CA LYS A 75 -25.45 16.77 92.21
C LYS A 75 -24.72 16.36 90.94
N GLY A 76 -23.39 16.40 90.92
CA GLY A 76 -22.56 15.93 89.82
C GLY A 76 -22.65 14.43 89.58
N LEU A 77 -22.67 13.60 90.64
CA LEU A 77 -22.90 12.17 90.55
C LEU A 77 -24.29 11.87 89.98
N ARG A 78 -25.35 12.47 90.53
CA ARG A 78 -26.72 12.33 90.01
C ARG A 78 -26.86 12.81 88.57
N ASN A 79 -26.08 13.80 88.15
CA ASN A 79 -26.09 14.29 86.78
C ASN A 79 -25.42 13.31 85.80
N ARG A 80 -24.44 12.52 86.26
CA ARG A 80 -23.85 11.43 85.48
C ARG A 80 -24.83 10.27 85.31
N GLU A 81 -25.55 9.90 86.37
CA GLU A 81 -26.64 8.91 86.31
C GLU A 81 -27.72 9.35 85.33
N ARG A 82 -28.15 10.62 85.40
CA ARG A 82 -29.09 11.22 84.43
C ARG A 82 -28.59 11.12 83.00
N LEU A 83 -27.30 11.35 82.74
CA LEU A 83 -26.75 11.20 81.38
C LEU A 83 -26.83 9.74 80.90
N ALA A 84 -26.55 8.77 81.76
CA ALA A 84 -26.68 7.36 81.41
C ALA A 84 -28.16 6.99 81.10
N GLU A 85 -29.11 7.50 81.88
CA GLU A 85 -30.54 7.33 81.61
C GLU A 85 -30.97 8.00 80.28
N ILE A 86 -30.47 9.21 80.00
CA ILE A 86 -30.69 9.90 78.72
C ILE A 86 -30.16 9.07 77.56
N GLN A 87 -28.93 8.54 77.65
CA GLN A 87 -28.34 7.69 76.61
C GLN A 87 -29.18 6.43 76.36
N GLN A 88 -29.63 5.76 77.42
CA GLN A 88 -30.52 4.60 77.29
C GLN A 88 -31.86 4.97 76.66
N ARG A 89 -32.44 6.12 77.03
CA ARG A 89 -33.68 6.62 76.43
C ARG A 89 -33.52 6.91 74.95
N VAL A 90 -32.45 7.60 74.54
CA VAL A 90 -32.17 7.88 73.12
C VAL A 90 -32.02 6.59 72.32
N ARG A 91 -31.33 5.56 72.86
CA ARG A 91 -31.25 4.24 72.19
C ARG A 91 -32.63 3.63 71.94
N ARG A 92 -33.55 3.72 72.91
CA ARG A 92 -34.93 3.22 72.76
C ARG A 92 -35.72 4.05 71.74
N LEU A 93 -35.60 5.38 71.78
CA LEU A 93 -36.29 6.25 70.83
C LEU A 93 -35.80 6.04 69.39
N LEU A 94 -34.49 5.81 69.20
CA LEU A 94 -33.95 5.43 67.89
C LEU A 94 -34.43 4.04 67.44
N GLY A 95 -34.58 3.10 68.37
CA GLY A 95 -35.18 1.78 68.10
C GLY A 95 -36.64 1.87 67.66
N GLY A 96 -37.38 2.88 68.11
CA GLY A 96 -38.76 3.20 67.71
C GLY A 96 -38.89 4.33 66.69
N ALA A 97 -37.80 4.80 66.09
CA ALA A 97 -37.82 5.90 65.14
C ALA A 97 -38.52 5.50 63.83
N LYS A 98 -39.13 6.48 63.16
CA LYS A 98 -39.59 6.30 61.78
C LYS A 98 -38.45 6.62 60.83
N LEU A 99 -38.25 5.77 59.83
CA LEU A 99 -37.22 5.94 58.82
C LEU A 99 -37.88 6.34 57.52
N PHE A 100 -37.46 7.46 56.93
CA PHE A 100 -37.95 7.91 55.64
C PHE A 100 -36.83 7.90 54.60
N LEU A 101 -37.17 7.48 53.39
CA LEU A 101 -36.29 7.50 52.24
C LEU A 101 -37.08 8.01 51.03
N ALA A 102 -36.66 9.15 50.47
CA ALA A 102 -37.28 9.77 49.29
C ALA A 102 -38.80 9.94 49.40
N GLY A 103 -39.29 10.31 50.58
CA GLY A 103 -40.71 10.55 50.86
C GLY A 103 -41.53 9.34 51.30
N THR A 104 -40.93 8.14 51.33
CA THR A 104 -41.61 6.90 51.76
C THR A 104 -41.07 6.44 53.11
N GLU A 105 -41.97 5.99 53.99
CA GLU A 105 -41.59 5.35 55.26
C GLU A 105 -41.07 3.92 55.00
N LEU A 106 -39.94 3.56 55.60
CA LEU A 106 -39.36 2.23 55.53
C LEU A 106 -39.88 1.36 56.69
N GLU A 107 -40.63 0.32 56.35
CA GLU A 107 -41.07 -0.70 57.31
C GLU A 107 -39.96 -1.74 57.53
N LEU A 108 -39.22 -1.61 58.64
CA LEU A 108 -38.17 -2.56 59.02
C LEU A 108 -38.60 -3.40 60.23
N SER A 109 -38.43 -4.72 60.16
CA SER A 109 -38.87 -5.66 61.23
C SER A 109 -37.99 -5.69 62.48
N SER A 110 -36.83 -5.03 62.48
CA SER A 110 -35.90 -5.03 63.63
C SER A 110 -36.29 -3.96 64.65
N GLU A 111 -36.14 -4.24 65.94
CA GLU A 111 -36.30 -3.25 67.04
C GLU A 111 -34.96 -2.61 67.46
N ASP A 112 -33.82 -3.16 67.01
CA ASP A 112 -32.50 -2.65 67.34
C ASP A 112 -32.14 -1.43 66.47
N ALA A 113 -31.88 -0.30 67.14
CA ALA A 113 -31.61 0.99 66.49
C ALA A 113 -30.47 0.93 65.46
N GLN A 114 -29.37 0.25 65.79
CA GLN A 114 -28.21 0.17 64.90
C GLN A 114 -28.53 -0.63 63.65
N THR A 115 -29.16 -1.80 63.83
CA THR A 115 -29.57 -2.68 62.73
C THR A 115 -30.56 -1.99 61.80
N ARG A 116 -31.55 -1.27 62.35
CA ARG A 116 -32.53 -0.51 61.56
C ARG A 116 -31.86 0.56 60.70
N VAL A 117 -30.95 1.36 61.27
CA VAL A 117 -30.23 2.39 60.49
C VAL A 117 -29.37 1.75 59.41
N ILE A 118 -28.67 0.64 59.69
CA ILE A 118 -27.87 -0.07 58.69
C ILE A 118 -28.74 -0.58 57.53
N GLN A 119 -29.87 -1.22 57.83
CA GLN A 119 -30.82 -1.70 56.82
C GLN A 119 -31.40 -0.56 55.99
N GLY A 120 -31.84 0.53 56.62
CA GLY A 120 -32.32 1.71 55.91
C GLY A 120 -31.23 2.35 55.04
N PHE A 121 -29.98 2.29 55.47
CA PHE A 121 -28.86 2.80 54.68
C PHE A 121 -28.55 1.89 53.47
N TYR A 122 -28.75 0.58 53.56
CA TYR A 122 -28.66 -0.31 52.40
C TYR A 122 -29.72 0.01 51.35
N GLU A 123 -30.95 0.34 51.75
CA GLU A 123 -32.00 0.80 50.83
C GLU A 123 -31.62 2.13 50.17
N LEU A 124 -31.02 3.06 50.93
CA LEU A 124 -30.47 4.29 50.38
C LEU A 124 -29.37 4.01 49.33
N ILE A 125 -28.44 3.11 49.62
CA ILE A 125 -27.38 2.70 48.67
C ILE A 125 -28.00 2.08 47.41
N ALA A 126 -28.96 1.17 47.55
CA ALA A 126 -29.61 0.49 46.43
C ALA A 126 -30.34 1.49 45.51
N ARG A 127 -30.91 2.56 46.08
CA ARG A 127 -31.55 3.64 45.34
C ARG A 127 -30.54 4.59 44.69
N ALA A 128 -29.49 4.98 45.40
CA ALA A 128 -28.50 5.94 44.92
C ALA A 128 -27.58 5.34 43.85
N TYR A 129 -27.30 4.04 43.91
CA TYR A 129 -26.47 3.30 42.95
C TYR A 129 -27.23 2.10 42.35
N PRO A 130 -28.23 2.33 41.47
CA PRO A 130 -29.03 1.25 40.90
C PRO A 130 -28.22 0.19 40.16
N HIS A 131 -27.06 0.55 39.58
CA HIS A 131 -26.21 -0.34 38.80
C HIS A 131 -25.21 -1.14 39.67
N LEU A 132 -25.20 -0.96 40.99
CA LEU A 132 -24.37 -1.77 41.88
C LEU A 132 -24.79 -3.25 41.85
N ARG A 133 -26.08 -3.52 41.61
CA ARG A 133 -26.64 -4.88 41.48
C ARG A 133 -26.01 -5.71 40.35
N MET A 134 -25.39 -5.06 39.37
CA MET A 134 -24.70 -5.72 38.24
C MET A 134 -23.55 -6.62 38.71
N LEU A 135 -22.96 -6.32 39.88
CA LEU A 135 -21.92 -7.15 40.50
C LEU A 135 -22.44 -8.44 41.16
N ARG A 136 -23.76 -8.65 41.19
CA ARG A 136 -24.43 -9.87 41.69
C ARG A 136 -23.99 -10.33 43.09
N GLY A 137 -23.54 -9.41 43.94
CA GLY A 137 -23.09 -9.70 45.30
C GLY A 137 -21.75 -10.45 45.39
N VAL A 138 -20.99 -10.54 44.30
CA VAL A 138 -19.65 -11.14 44.29
C VAL A 138 -18.71 -10.24 45.09
N ARG A 139 -17.94 -10.84 46.01
CA ARG A 139 -16.90 -10.14 46.76
C ARG A 139 -15.59 -10.20 45.98
N TYR A 140 -15.25 -9.08 45.38
CA TYR A 140 -13.96 -8.85 44.74
C TYR A 140 -12.93 -8.32 45.74
N SER A 141 -11.72 -8.87 45.67
CA SER A 141 -10.51 -8.37 46.33
C SER A 141 -9.43 -8.07 45.31
N GLU A 142 -8.53 -7.12 45.60
CA GLU A 142 -7.39 -6.81 44.71
C GLU A 142 -6.45 -8.00 44.52
N SER A 143 -6.40 -8.91 45.50
CA SER A 143 -5.67 -10.18 45.40
C SER A 143 -6.18 -11.08 44.27
N ASP A 144 -7.45 -10.92 43.88
CA ASP A 144 -8.10 -11.78 42.89
C ASP A 144 -7.77 -11.37 41.45
N VAL A 145 -7.18 -10.19 41.23
CA VAL A 145 -6.78 -9.71 39.90
C VAL A 145 -5.89 -10.74 39.18
N ALA A 146 -4.88 -11.27 39.89
CA ALA A 146 -3.97 -12.29 39.35
C ALA A 146 -4.72 -13.58 38.97
N LYS A 147 -5.67 -14.00 39.83
CA LYS A 147 -6.51 -15.18 39.59
C LYS A 147 -7.36 -15.02 38.33
N TYR A 148 -7.97 -13.85 38.13
CA TYR A 148 -8.81 -13.60 36.97
C TYR A 148 -8.03 -13.43 35.67
N LEU A 149 -6.83 -12.84 35.72
CA LEU A 149 -5.93 -12.81 34.57
C LEU A 149 -5.46 -14.21 34.16
N ALA A 150 -5.18 -15.09 35.13
CA ALA A 150 -4.72 -16.46 34.88
C ALA A 150 -5.79 -17.39 34.31
N GLN A 151 -7.08 -17.05 34.41
CA GLN A 151 -8.18 -17.86 33.84
C GLN A 151 -8.13 -17.96 32.31
N SER A 152 -7.34 -17.12 31.63
CA SER A 152 -7.06 -17.24 30.19
C SER A 152 -6.11 -18.40 29.85
N LYS A 153 -5.26 -18.84 30.80
CA LYS A 153 -4.16 -19.79 30.57
C LYS A 153 -4.56 -21.25 30.66
N ASP A 154 -5.70 -21.59 31.25
CA ASP A 154 -6.29 -22.94 31.24
C ASP A 154 -6.97 -23.23 29.89
N GLY A 155 -6.17 -23.13 28.82
CA GLY A 155 -6.52 -23.17 27.39
C GLY A 155 -7.11 -24.49 26.86
N LEU A 156 -7.96 -25.16 27.62
CA LEU A 156 -8.76 -26.31 27.18
C LEU A 156 -10.28 -26.03 27.16
N PHE A 157 -10.73 -24.90 27.72
CA PHE A 157 -12.13 -24.42 27.67
C PHE A 157 -12.24 -22.99 27.15
N GLY A 158 -11.26 -22.53 26.38
CA GLY A 158 -11.40 -21.29 25.63
C GLY A 158 -12.46 -21.46 24.55
N THR A 159 -13.68 -20.97 24.81
CA THR A 159 -14.60 -20.28 23.88
C THR A 159 -16.04 -20.29 24.43
N ASP A 160 -16.64 -19.11 24.55
CA ASP A 160 -18.08 -18.84 24.42
C ASP A 160 -19.13 -19.43 25.39
N GLU A 161 -18.83 -20.34 26.32
CA GLU A 161 -19.92 -20.96 27.13
C GLU A 161 -20.44 -20.13 28.31
N THR A 162 -19.64 -19.20 28.86
CA THR A 162 -20.14 -18.29 29.90
C THR A 162 -20.57 -16.96 29.28
N PRO A 163 -21.87 -16.62 29.29
CA PRO A 163 -22.33 -15.36 28.73
C PRO A 163 -21.66 -14.20 29.47
N ILE A 164 -21.28 -13.17 28.70
CA ILE A 164 -20.80 -11.90 29.24
C ILE A 164 -21.79 -11.42 30.31
N THR A 165 -21.27 -11.09 31.48
CA THR A 165 -22.08 -10.54 32.57
C THR A 165 -22.49 -9.10 32.24
N GLU A 166 -23.59 -8.65 32.84
CA GLU A 166 -24.07 -7.26 32.68
C GLU A 166 -22.96 -6.24 33.02
N ALA A 167 -22.17 -6.51 34.07
CA ALA A 167 -21.05 -5.66 34.46
C ALA A 167 -19.93 -5.61 33.40
N GLU A 168 -19.56 -6.75 32.83
CA GLU A 168 -18.56 -6.82 31.76
C GLU A 168 -19.03 -6.11 30.49
N GLN A 169 -20.29 -6.29 30.11
CA GLN A 169 -20.87 -5.64 28.94
C GLN A 169 -20.85 -4.11 29.07
N GLU A 170 -21.14 -3.60 30.27
CA GLU A 170 -21.15 -2.17 30.52
C GLU A 170 -19.75 -1.54 30.41
N VAL A 171 -18.72 -2.23 30.92
CA VAL A 171 -17.33 -1.80 30.76
C VAL A 171 -16.91 -1.78 29.28
N VAL A 172 -17.27 -2.80 28.51
CA VAL A 172 -16.99 -2.84 27.05
C VAL A 172 -17.74 -1.71 26.34
N ASN A 173 -19.01 -1.48 26.67
CA ASN A 173 -19.81 -0.39 26.09
C ASN A 173 -19.21 0.98 26.42
N PHE A 174 -18.74 1.19 27.65
CA PHE A 174 -18.08 2.42 28.08
C PHE A 174 -16.82 2.71 27.24
N ILE A 175 -15.94 1.72 27.08
CA ILE A 175 -14.73 1.84 26.25
C ILE A 175 -15.10 2.12 24.80
N ARG A 176 -16.09 1.39 24.25
CA ARG A 176 -16.55 1.55 22.87
C ARG A 176 -17.12 2.94 22.59
N ASN A 177 -18.00 3.42 23.46
CA ASN A 177 -18.66 4.72 23.29
C ASN A 177 -17.63 5.86 23.33
N ASN A 178 -16.70 5.83 24.30
CA ASN A 178 -15.61 6.79 24.36
C ASN A 178 -14.72 6.72 23.10
N GLY A 179 -14.42 5.51 22.62
CA GLY A 179 -13.66 5.31 21.38
C GLY A 179 -14.36 5.91 20.15
N ALA A 180 -15.69 5.76 20.05
CA ALA A 180 -16.49 6.34 18.97
C ALA A 180 -16.52 7.88 19.03
N GLU A 181 -16.43 8.47 20.22
CA GLU A 181 -16.35 9.92 20.45
C GLU A 181 -14.91 10.47 20.34
N GLY A 182 -13.91 9.60 20.10
CA GLY A 182 -12.49 9.99 20.03
C GLY A 182 -11.86 10.30 21.39
N VAL A 183 -12.51 9.90 22.49
CA VAL A 183 -12.04 10.11 23.86
C VAL A 183 -11.18 8.92 24.30
N ARG A 184 -9.93 9.19 24.71
CA ARG A 184 -9.02 8.17 25.24
C ARG A 184 -9.53 7.65 26.59
N THR A 185 -9.81 6.35 26.66
CA THR A 185 -10.20 5.69 27.92
C THR A 185 -8.97 5.21 28.68
N THR A 186 -8.75 5.73 29.88
CA THR A 186 -7.68 5.28 30.79
C THR A 186 -8.25 4.48 31.95
N LEU A 187 -7.43 3.66 32.60
CA LEU A 187 -7.85 2.91 33.80
C LEU A 187 -8.36 3.87 34.89
N LYS A 188 -7.73 5.03 35.06
CA LYS A 188 -8.21 6.08 35.96
C LYS A 188 -9.62 6.56 35.59
N SER A 189 -9.88 6.86 34.32
CA SER A 189 -11.21 7.31 33.87
C SER A 189 -12.28 6.24 34.05
N LEU A 190 -11.93 4.96 33.89
CA LEU A 190 -12.81 3.84 34.14
C LEU A 190 -13.18 3.74 35.63
N LEU A 191 -12.17 3.81 36.51
CA LEU A 191 -12.38 3.78 37.96
C LEU A 191 -13.24 4.95 38.44
N GLU A 192 -13.00 6.16 37.94
CA GLU A 192 -13.81 7.34 38.29
C GLU A 192 -15.25 7.24 37.74
N GLY A 193 -15.42 6.72 36.52
CA GLY A 193 -16.74 6.55 35.91
C GLY A 193 -17.60 5.52 36.64
N PHE A 194 -17.05 4.34 36.91
CA PHE A 194 -17.76 3.26 37.61
C PHE A 194 -17.81 3.43 39.13
N GLY A 195 -16.97 4.29 39.72
CA GLY A 195 -17.04 4.64 41.13
C GLY A 195 -18.15 5.64 41.48
N ARG A 196 -18.66 6.39 40.50
CA ARG A 196 -19.71 7.41 40.69
C ARG A 196 -21.10 6.86 40.38
N LYS A 197 -22.14 7.67 40.64
CA LYS A 197 -23.52 7.37 40.23
C LYS A 197 -23.61 7.25 38.71
N PRO A 198 -24.37 6.28 38.17
CA PRO A 198 -25.28 5.34 38.87
C PRO A 198 -24.64 4.01 39.33
N TYR A 199 -23.33 3.82 39.19
CA TYR A 199 -22.62 2.55 39.39
C TYR A 199 -22.23 2.26 40.84
N GLY A 200 -21.46 3.15 41.47
CA GLY A 200 -20.96 2.97 42.84
C GLY A 200 -20.07 1.74 43.03
N TRP A 201 -19.43 1.24 41.98
CA TRP A 201 -18.54 0.08 42.08
C TRP A 201 -17.27 0.46 42.82
N TYR A 202 -16.91 -0.35 43.82
CA TYR A 202 -15.69 -0.14 44.58
C TYR A 202 -14.46 -0.61 43.78
N TYR A 203 -13.30 -0.05 44.13
CA TYR A 203 -12.04 -0.19 43.38
C TYR A 203 -11.72 -1.62 42.91
N ALA A 204 -11.75 -2.60 43.83
CA ALA A 204 -11.40 -3.98 43.49
C ALA A 204 -12.41 -4.64 42.52
N ALA A 205 -13.69 -4.26 42.55
CA ALA A 205 -14.68 -4.78 41.61
C ALA A 205 -14.37 -4.36 40.18
N VAL A 206 -14.09 -3.06 39.97
CA VAL A 206 -13.74 -2.53 38.64
C VAL A 206 -12.49 -3.23 38.10
N LEU A 207 -11.44 -3.37 38.92
CA LEU A 207 -10.19 -4.04 38.51
C LEU A 207 -10.41 -5.51 38.16
N CYS A 208 -11.19 -6.25 38.96
CA CYS A 208 -11.45 -7.67 38.70
C CYS A 208 -12.32 -7.89 37.46
N THR A 209 -13.31 -7.01 37.21
CA THR A 209 -14.12 -7.06 35.99
C THR A 209 -13.27 -6.75 34.75
N LEU A 210 -12.37 -5.76 34.84
CA LEU A 210 -11.43 -5.48 33.76
C LEU A 210 -10.46 -6.65 33.53
N ALA A 211 -9.93 -7.26 34.59
CA ALA A 211 -9.06 -8.43 34.50
C ALA A 211 -9.73 -9.60 33.76
N HIS A 212 -11.01 -9.88 34.02
CA HIS A 212 -11.77 -10.89 33.26
C HIS A 212 -11.87 -10.54 31.76
N LEU A 213 -12.13 -9.28 31.44
CA LEU A 213 -12.23 -8.82 30.05
C LEU A 213 -10.90 -8.94 29.31
N CYS A 214 -9.78 -8.62 29.97
CA CYS A 214 -8.45 -8.81 29.42
C CYS A 214 -8.13 -10.30 29.23
N ALA A 215 -8.45 -11.14 30.22
CA ALA A 215 -8.26 -12.59 30.14
C ALA A 215 -9.05 -13.23 28.98
N ARG A 216 -10.23 -12.70 28.68
CA ARG A 216 -11.07 -13.13 27.54
C ARG A 216 -10.69 -12.50 26.20
N GLY A 217 -9.65 -11.66 26.13
CA GLY A 217 -9.24 -10.99 24.90
C GLY A 217 -10.30 -10.02 24.35
N ARG A 218 -11.09 -9.39 25.22
CA ARG A 218 -12.12 -8.40 24.85
C ARG A 218 -11.61 -6.97 24.95
N VAL A 219 -10.64 -6.74 25.82
CA VAL A 219 -10.01 -5.44 26.08
C VAL A 219 -8.49 -5.62 26.07
N GLU A 220 -7.82 -4.80 25.27
CA GLU A 220 -6.37 -4.67 25.25
C GLU A 220 -5.95 -3.50 26.13
N VAL A 221 -4.83 -3.67 26.83
CA VAL A 221 -4.29 -2.67 27.74
C VAL A 221 -2.94 -2.22 27.23
N ARG A 222 -2.73 -0.91 27.11
CA ARG A 222 -1.47 -0.32 26.66
C ARG A 222 -0.93 0.69 27.66
N GLU A 223 0.38 0.71 27.85
CA GLU A 223 1.09 1.76 28.59
C GLU A 223 2.15 2.37 27.68
N ASP A 224 2.15 3.71 27.55
CA ASP A 224 3.05 4.47 26.66
C ASP A 224 3.13 3.96 25.21
N GLY A 225 2.05 3.33 24.73
CA GLY A 225 1.92 2.78 23.37
C GLY A 225 2.29 1.30 23.23
N ASN A 226 2.86 0.69 24.28
CA ASN A 226 3.21 -0.74 24.29
C ASN A 226 2.03 -1.57 24.80
N LEU A 227 1.75 -2.70 24.15
CA LEU A 227 0.78 -3.69 24.62
C LEU A 227 1.31 -4.39 25.87
N LEU A 228 0.50 -4.44 26.92
CA LEU A 228 0.82 -5.11 28.17
C LEU A 228 0.20 -6.51 28.20
N GLU A 229 1.01 -7.50 28.54
CA GLU A 229 0.62 -8.91 28.64
C GLU A 229 1.09 -9.49 29.98
N ASP A 230 0.47 -10.59 30.42
CA ASP A 230 0.88 -11.39 31.57
C ASP A 230 1.21 -10.59 32.86
N ASP A 231 2.44 -10.72 33.37
CA ASP A 231 2.89 -10.14 34.63
C ASP A 231 2.94 -8.60 34.56
N ASP A 232 3.23 -8.04 33.39
CA ASP A 232 3.30 -6.59 33.18
C ASP A 232 1.89 -5.97 33.20
N LEU A 233 0.90 -6.69 32.65
CA LEU A 233 -0.51 -6.34 32.77
C LEU A 233 -0.96 -6.37 34.24
N GLU A 234 -0.64 -7.42 34.99
CA GLU A 234 -1.00 -7.51 36.40
C GLU A 234 -0.42 -6.35 37.22
N ARG A 235 0.87 -6.05 37.01
CA ARG A 235 1.56 -4.94 37.68
C ARG A 235 0.93 -3.60 37.35
N ALA A 236 0.60 -3.35 36.08
CA ALA A 236 -0.02 -2.10 35.65
C ALA A 236 -1.41 -1.90 36.27
N LEU A 237 -2.22 -2.97 36.37
CA LEU A 237 -3.54 -2.90 37.01
C LEU A 237 -3.44 -2.62 38.52
N LYS A 238 -2.40 -3.14 39.20
CA LYS A 238 -2.19 -2.90 40.64
C LYS A 238 -1.47 -1.57 40.95
N ASN A 239 -0.74 -1.00 40.00
CA ASN A 239 0.02 0.24 40.20
C ASN A 239 -0.86 1.49 40.11
N THR A 240 -1.40 1.93 41.25
CA THR A 240 -2.30 3.08 41.36
C THR A 240 -1.74 4.39 40.78
N HIS A 241 -0.41 4.60 40.84
CA HIS A 241 0.23 5.82 40.31
C HIS A 241 0.28 5.84 38.77
N GLY A 242 0.30 4.65 38.13
CA GLY A 242 0.38 4.50 36.67
C GLY A 242 -0.99 4.49 35.97
N HIS A 243 -2.10 4.39 36.70
CA HIS A 243 -3.45 4.22 36.12
C HIS A 243 -3.87 5.32 35.12
N GLY A 244 -3.27 6.51 35.19
CA GLY A 244 -3.51 7.57 34.22
C GLY A 244 -2.87 7.32 32.85
N ASN A 245 -1.80 6.54 32.78
CA ASN A 245 -1.05 6.23 31.56
C ASN A 245 -1.51 4.93 30.90
N VAL A 246 -2.16 4.04 31.68
CA VAL A 246 -2.75 2.79 31.23
C VAL A 246 -4.01 3.05 30.41
N VAL A 247 -3.96 2.76 29.11
CA VAL A 247 -5.02 2.95 28.11
C VAL A 247 -5.74 1.65 27.88
N LEU A 248 -7.07 1.73 27.80
CA LEU A 248 -7.95 0.60 27.53
C LEU A 248 -8.51 0.75 26.13
N GLU A 249 -8.28 -0.25 25.27
CA GLU A 249 -8.82 -0.32 23.93
C GLU A 249 -9.69 -1.57 23.77
N GLN A 250 -10.85 -1.44 23.14
CA GLN A 250 -11.67 -2.61 22.82
C GLN A 250 -10.94 -3.45 21.77
N GLN A 251 -10.78 -4.74 22.03
CA GLN A 251 -10.29 -5.67 21.03
C GLN A 251 -11.42 -5.93 20.02
N MET A 252 -11.19 -5.61 18.75
CA MET A 252 -12.14 -5.95 17.68
C MET A 252 -12.14 -7.47 17.50
N GLU A 253 -13.25 -8.10 17.86
CA GLU A 253 -13.50 -9.48 17.49
C GLU A 253 -13.93 -9.57 16.03
N PHE A 254 -13.29 -10.45 15.29
CA PHE A 254 -13.64 -10.76 13.93
C PHE A 254 -14.43 -12.06 13.90
N THR A 255 -15.55 -12.06 13.18
CA THR A 255 -16.38 -13.24 13.04
C THR A 255 -15.62 -14.32 12.23
N ALA A 256 -15.93 -15.60 12.48
CA ALA A 256 -15.39 -16.69 11.68
C ALA A 256 -15.67 -16.53 10.18
N SER A 257 -16.77 -15.84 9.82
CA SER A 257 -17.09 -15.52 8.43
C SER A 257 -16.08 -14.54 7.79
N GLN A 258 -15.66 -13.50 8.50
CA GLN A 258 -14.66 -12.53 8.03
C GLN A 258 -13.28 -13.18 7.85
N LEU A 259 -12.89 -14.08 8.77
CA LEU A 259 -11.63 -14.81 8.61
C LEU A 259 -11.67 -15.74 7.39
N ARG A 260 -12.79 -16.41 7.13
CA ARG A 260 -12.94 -17.27 5.93
C ARG A 260 -12.86 -16.46 4.65
N ALA A 261 -13.61 -15.36 4.57
CA ALA A 261 -13.60 -14.47 3.40
C ALA A 261 -12.20 -13.94 3.09
N LEU A 262 -11.45 -13.50 4.12
CA LEU A 262 -10.08 -13.04 3.90
C LEU A 262 -9.13 -14.17 3.44
N LYS A 263 -9.31 -15.40 3.93
CA LYS A 263 -8.51 -16.56 3.49
C LYS A 263 -8.80 -16.95 2.05
N GLU A 264 -10.08 -16.92 1.66
CA GLU A 264 -10.54 -17.19 0.30
C GLU A 264 -9.97 -16.14 -0.66
N PHE A 265 -10.19 -14.85 -0.37
CA PHE A 265 -9.58 -13.75 -1.11
C PHE A 265 -8.06 -13.88 -1.23
N TYR A 266 -7.37 -14.20 -0.12
CA TYR A 266 -5.91 -14.35 -0.14
C TYR A 266 -5.48 -15.46 -1.11
N GLY A 267 -6.20 -16.59 -1.09
CA GLY A 267 -6.01 -17.69 -2.05
C GLY A 267 -6.23 -17.25 -3.49
N ASP A 268 -7.38 -16.65 -3.75
CA ASP A 268 -7.83 -16.29 -5.10
C ASP A 268 -7.01 -15.14 -5.70
N PHE A 269 -6.52 -14.21 -4.89
CA PHE A 269 -5.77 -13.05 -5.36
C PHE A 269 -4.26 -13.31 -5.41
N PHE A 270 -3.67 -14.00 -4.41
CA PHE A 270 -2.21 -14.24 -4.38
C PHE A 270 -1.77 -15.62 -4.87
N ASP A 271 -2.70 -16.51 -5.24
CA ASP A 271 -2.44 -17.91 -5.64
C ASP A 271 -1.65 -18.69 -4.55
N ALA A 272 -1.90 -18.38 -3.28
CA ALA A 272 -1.17 -18.95 -2.15
C ALA A 272 -2.08 -19.14 -0.94
N THR A 273 -1.75 -20.09 -0.06
CA THR A 273 -2.46 -20.25 1.21
C THR A 273 -1.80 -19.39 2.30
N PRO A 274 -2.60 -18.66 3.11
CA PRO A 274 -2.05 -17.89 4.21
C PRO A 274 -1.55 -18.82 5.33
N ARG A 275 -0.44 -18.44 5.97
CA ARG A 275 0.16 -19.19 7.09
C ARG A 275 -0.52 -18.86 8.40
N ALA A 276 -0.99 -17.62 8.55
CA ALA A 276 -1.64 -17.15 9.77
C ALA A 276 -3.08 -17.67 9.89
N VAL A 277 -3.43 -18.11 11.10
CA VAL A 277 -4.79 -18.55 11.45
C VAL A 277 -5.56 -17.46 12.18
N GLU A 278 -4.86 -16.67 12.99
CA GLU A 278 -5.42 -15.58 13.80
C GLU A 278 -5.70 -14.32 12.98
N ALA A 279 -6.77 -13.60 13.33
CA ALA A 279 -7.26 -12.47 12.55
C ALA A 279 -6.22 -11.35 12.34
N LYS A 280 -5.57 -10.88 13.40
CA LYS A 280 -4.55 -9.81 13.31
C LYS A 280 -3.34 -10.25 12.50
N ALA A 281 -2.88 -11.48 12.69
CA ALA A 281 -1.75 -12.05 11.97
C ALA A 281 -2.08 -12.25 10.48
N LEU A 282 -3.29 -12.72 10.15
CA LEU A 282 -3.78 -12.86 8.79
C LEU A 282 -3.89 -11.51 8.07
N GLY A 283 -4.42 -10.49 8.74
CA GLY A 283 -4.46 -9.13 8.18
C GLY A 283 -3.06 -8.56 7.93
N LYS A 284 -2.10 -8.85 8.81
CA LYS A 284 -0.69 -8.43 8.62
C LYS A 284 -0.04 -9.16 7.43
N GLU A 285 -0.20 -10.48 7.35
CA GLU A 285 0.29 -11.29 6.22
C GLU A 285 -0.29 -10.80 4.89
N THR A 286 -1.59 -10.47 4.87
CA THR A 286 -2.25 -9.90 3.68
C THR A 286 -1.64 -8.54 3.29
N SER A 287 -1.40 -7.66 4.27
CA SER A 287 -0.72 -6.37 4.02
C SER A 287 0.66 -6.55 3.40
N GLU A 288 1.46 -7.48 3.93
CA GLU A 288 2.80 -7.78 3.44
C GLU A 288 2.75 -8.33 2.00
N ALA A 289 1.79 -9.21 1.70
CA ALA A 289 1.58 -9.74 0.35
C ALA A 289 1.22 -8.63 -0.67
N PHE A 290 0.37 -7.66 -0.29
CA PHE A 290 0.09 -6.49 -1.13
C PHE A 290 1.34 -5.63 -1.37
N GLN A 291 2.16 -5.41 -0.35
CA GLN A 291 3.41 -4.64 -0.49
C GLN A 291 4.43 -5.35 -1.38
N GLU A 292 4.53 -6.69 -1.29
CA GLU A 292 5.37 -7.48 -2.18
C GLU A 292 4.87 -7.40 -3.63
N LEU A 293 3.56 -7.54 -3.83
CA LEU A 293 2.94 -7.38 -5.14
C LEU A 293 3.25 -6.01 -5.74
N GLN A 294 3.12 -4.93 -4.97
CA GLN A 294 3.48 -3.59 -5.44
C GLN A 294 4.94 -3.47 -5.85
N ARG A 295 5.87 -4.01 -5.05
CA ARG A 295 7.29 -4.01 -5.38
C ARG A 295 7.55 -4.75 -6.69
N HIS A 296 6.91 -5.91 -6.88
CA HIS A 296 6.99 -6.65 -8.14
C HIS A 296 6.42 -5.87 -9.34
N LEU A 297 5.27 -5.21 -9.19
CA LEU A 297 4.68 -4.41 -10.28
C LEU A 297 5.53 -3.19 -10.63
N ALA A 298 6.11 -2.52 -9.63
CA ALA A 298 7.03 -1.40 -9.85
C ALA A 298 8.27 -1.82 -10.68
N LEU A 299 8.82 -3.02 -10.42
CA LEU A 299 9.92 -3.56 -11.22
C LEU A 299 9.52 -3.81 -12.69
N LEU A 300 8.27 -4.24 -12.94
CA LEU A 300 7.76 -4.40 -14.30
C LEU A 300 7.56 -3.03 -14.98
N MET A 301 7.01 -2.05 -14.27
CA MET A 301 6.77 -0.69 -14.78
C MET A 301 8.07 0.00 -15.22
N ASN A 302 9.22 -0.30 -14.60
CA ASN A 302 10.53 0.19 -15.06
C ASN A 302 10.90 -0.27 -16.48
N GLN A 303 10.19 -1.25 -17.04
CA GLN A 303 10.40 -1.76 -18.40
C GLN A 303 9.43 -1.14 -19.42
N ALA A 304 8.59 -0.17 -19.01
CA ALA A 304 7.57 0.44 -19.86
C ALA A 304 8.12 1.12 -21.13
N GLU A 305 9.35 1.65 -21.09
CA GLU A 305 9.99 2.21 -22.30
C GLU A 305 10.24 1.16 -23.38
N ARG A 306 10.51 -0.09 -22.97
CA ARG A 306 10.74 -1.22 -23.87
C ARG A 306 9.44 -1.92 -24.25
N TYR A 307 8.46 -1.94 -23.35
CA TYR A 307 7.18 -2.62 -23.51
C TYR A 307 6.05 -1.65 -23.13
N SER A 308 5.57 -0.85 -24.09
CA SER A 308 4.58 0.20 -23.85
C SER A 308 3.27 -0.29 -23.23
N PHE A 309 2.87 -1.52 -23.55
CA PHE A 309 1.67 -2.17 -22.99
C PHE A 309 1.74 -2.38 -21.47
N ILE A 310 2.93 -2.31 -20.85
CA ILE A 310 3.09 -2.37 -19.38
C ILE A 310 2.42 -1.18 -18.69
N ASN A 311 2.20 -0.06 -19.40
CA ASN A 311 1.46 1.09 -18.86
C ASN A 311 0.02 0.74 -18.43
N ALA A 312 -0.53 -0.39 -18.91
CA ALA A 312 -1.80 -0.91 -18.40
C ALA A 312 -1.77 -1.24 -16.88
N LEU A 313 -0.59 -1.36 -16.26
CA LEU A 313 -0.44 -1.55 -14.81
C LEU A 313 -0.60 -0.26 -14.00
N GLU A 314 -0.60 0.92 -14.62
CA GLU A 314 -0.64 2.19 -13.88
C GLU A 314 -1.94 2.34 -13.04
N PRO A 315 -3.15 2.10 -13.58
CA PRO A 315 -4.38 2.08 -12.76
C PRO A 315 -4.35 0.97 -11.69
N VAL A 316 -3.66 -0.13 -11.97
CA VAL A 316 -3.50 -1.24 -11.01
C VAL A 316 -2.62 -0.84 -9.83
N ALA A 317 -1.50 -0.18 -10.10
CA ALA A 317 -0.62 0.32 -9.07
C ALA A 317 -1.32 1.34 -8.17
N GLU A 318 -2.16 2.22 -8.73
CA GLU A 318 -2.95 3.19 -7.97
C GLU A 318 -3.94 2.50 -7.01
N THR A 319 -4.76 1.57 -7.51
CA THR A 319 -5.71 0.84 -6.66
C THR A 319 -5.00 0.04 -5.56
N LEU A 320 -3.89 -0.62 -5.90
CA LEU A 320 -3.12 -1.37 -4.90
C LEU A 320 -2.49 -0.44 -3.86
N LYS A 321 -2.10 0.79 -4.23
CA LYS A 321 -1.58 1.81 -3.30
C LYS A 321 -2.60 2.22 -2.26
N GLU A 322 -3.89 2.23 -2.62
CA GLU A 322 -4.96 2.45 -1.64
C GLU A 322 -5.15 1.28 -0.68
N CYS A 323 -4.82 0.05 -1.10
CA CYS A 323 -5.00 -1.16 -0.28
C CYS A 323 -3.76 -1.51 0.56
N ALA A 324 -2.57 -1.08 0.18
CA ALA A 324 -1.34 -1.45 0.88
C ALA A 324 -1.07 -0.60 2.13
N GLY A 325 -0.45 -1.21 3.14
CA GLY A 325 -0.02 -0.52 4.36
C GLY A 325 -1.18 -0.08 5.26
N LYS A 326 -2.36 -0.69 5.10
CA LYS A 326 -3.50 -0.46 5.97
C LYS A 326 -3.34 -1.25 7.29
N PRO A 327 -4.02 -0.86 8.37
CA PRO A 327 -4.05 -1.66 9.60
C PRO A 327 -4.63 -3.05 9.35
N SER A 328 -4.20 -4.07 10.11
CA SER A 328 -4.69 -5.46 9.96
C SER A 328 -6.22 -5.57 10.00
N THR A 329 -6.88 -4.70 10.78
CA THR A 329 -8.34 -4.68 10.92
C THR A 329 -9.06 -4.29 9.62
N TRP A 330 -8.46 -3.41 8.81
CA TRP A 330 -9.03 -2.94 7.54
C TRP A 330 -9.19 -4.08 6.53
N TYR A 331 -8.25 -5.03 6.49
CA TYR A 331 -8.31 -6.18 5.59
C TYR A 331 -9.46 -7.14 5.91
N LEU A 332 -9.94 -7.15 7.15
CA LEU A 332 -11.04 -8.02 7.58
C LEU A 332 -12.42 -7.34 7.45
N THR A 333 -12.47 -6.01 7.31
CA THR A 333 -13.72 -5.24 7.31
C THR A 333 -14.02 -4.57 5.97
N GLU A 334 -13.01 -3.95 5.36
CA GLU A 334 -13.18 -3.08 4.18
C GLU A 334 -12.73 -3.76 2.88
N LEU A 335 -11.74 -4.67 2.93
CA LEU A 335 -11.26 -5.39 1.75
C LEU A 335 -12.36 -6.18 1.00
N PRO A 336 -13.30 -6.88 1.67
CA PRO A 336 -14.35 -7.61 0.96
C PRO A 336 -15.23 -6.72 0.06
N ARG A 337 -15.33 -5.42 0.35
CA ARG A 337 -16.07 -4.46 -0.51
C ARG A 337 -15.35 -4.13 -1.82
N ARG A 338 -14.06 -4.44 -1.90
CA ARG A 338 -13.18 -4.16 -3.05
C ARG A 338 -12.72 -5.44 -3.74
N GLU A 339 -13.17 -6.59 -3.26
CA GLU A 339 -12.78 -7.93 -3.72
C GLU A 339 -12.98 -8.10 -5.23
N ASP A 340 -14.20 -7.90 -5.72
CA ASP A 340 -14.53 -8.07 -7.15
C ASP A 340 -13.62 -7.24 -8.05
N VAL A 341 -13.42 -5.96 -7.70
CA VAL A 341 -12.57 -5.04 -8.47
C VAL A 341 -11.11 -5.53 -8.47
N LEU A 342 -10.60 -6.00 -7.34
CA LEU A 342 -9.23 -6.50 -7.25
C LEU A 342 -9.06 -7.80 -8.05
N LEU A 343 -10.00 -8.74 -7.95
CA LEU A 343 -9.98 -10.00 -8.70
C LEU A 343 -10.08 -9.75 -10.21
N ASP A 344 -10.96 -8.86 -10.66
CA ASP A 344 -11.05 -8.44 -12.07
C ASP A 344 -9.71 -7.88 -12.57
N MET A 345 -9.07 -7.02 -11.78
CA MET A 345 -7.76 -6.45 -12.13
C MET A 345 -6.67 -7.51 -12.20
N LYS A 346 -6.72 -8.52 -11.33
CA LYS A 346 -5.82 -9.67 -11.38
C LYS A 346 -5.97 -10.43 -12.69
N GLU A 347 -7.18 -10.87 -12.99
CA GLU A 347 -7.47 -11.74 -14.13
C GLU A 347 -7.27 -11.03 -15.49
N GLN A 348 -7.66 -9.76 -15.57
CA GLN A 348 -7.67 -9.02 -16.83
C GLN A 348 -6.34 -8.32 -17.15
N VAL A 349 -5.49 -8.06 -16.15
CA VAL A 349 -4.27 -7.26 -16.32
C VAL A 349 -3.05 -7.94 -15.70
N ILE A 350 -3.04 -8.18 -14.38
CA ILE A 350 -1.83 -8.62 -13.66
C ILE A 350 -1.33 -9.97 -14.18
N ASP A 351 -2.21 -10.98 -14.21
CA ASP A 351 -1.83 -12.34 -14.57
C ASP A 351 -1.47 -12.49 -16.06
N PRO A 352 -2.25 -11.96 -17.01
CA PRO A 352 -1.86 -11.96 -18.42
C PRO A 352 -0.51 -11.30 -18.67
N LEU A 353 -0.22 -10.16 -18.03
CA LEU A 353 1.06 -9.46 -18.17
C LEU A 353 2.20 -10.26 -17.55
N ARG A 354 2.03 -10.81 -16.35
CA ARG A 354 3.05 -11.67 -15.73
C ARG A 354 3.37 -12.87 -16.60
N LYS A 355 2.34 -13.57 -17.10
CA LYS A 355 2.48 -14.72 -18.02
C LYS A 355 3.14 -14.32 -19.34
N PHE A 356 2.87 -13.12 -19.85
CA PHE A 356 3.54 -12.59 -21.03
C PHE A 356 5.04 -12.39 -20.78
N MET A 357 5.38 -11.71 -19.69
CA MET A 357 6.75 -11.29 -19.35
C MET A 357 7.65 -12.44 -18.89
N SER A 358 7.08 -13.49 -18.31
CA SER A 358 7.82 -14.72 -17.94
C SER A 358 7.77 -15.82 -19.01
N GLY A 359 6.93 -15.65 -20.03
CA GLY A 359 6.67 -16.68 -21.04
C GLY A 359 7.39 -16.47 -22.38
N PRO A 360 7.18 -17.38 -23.35
CA PRO A 360 7.78 -17.31 -24.69
C PRO A 360 7.25 -16.14 -25.54
N ARG A 361 6.12 -15.54 -25.15
CA ARG A 361 5.54 -14.38 -25.84
C ARG A 361 6.45 -13.16 -25.79
N LYS A 362 7.18 -12.97 -24.69
CA LYS A 362 8.20 -11.91 -24.57
C LYS A 362 9.32 -12.07 -25.60
N ALA A 363 9.83 -13.29 -25.77
CA ALA A 363 10.88 -13.56 -26.77
C ALA A 363 10.39 -13.23 -28.19
N ILE A 364 9.16 -13.61 -28.54
CA ILE A 364 8.56 -13.25 -29.84
C ILE A 364 8.47 -11.73 -30.01
N PHE A 365 8.02 -11.00 -28.99
CA PHE A 365 7.95 -9.54 -29.04
C PHE A 365 9.33 -8.90 -29.25
N ASP A 366 10.34 -9.38 -28.52
CA ASP A 366 11.72 -8.92 -28.65
C ASP A 366 12.29 -9.20 -30.04
N ASP A 367 12.08 -10.41 -30.58
CA ASP A 367 12.50 -10.79 -31.94
C ASP A 367 11.87 -9.89 -33.00
N VAL A 368 10.56 -9.63 -32.87
CA VAL A 368 9.83 -8.71 -33.77
C VAL A 368 10.42 -7.31 -33.68
N ARG A 369 10.61 -6.77 -32.48
CA ARG A 369 11.15 -5.42 -32.27
C ARG A 369 12.54 -5.27 -32.85
N GLU A 370 13.43 -6.22 -32.58
CA GLU A 370 14.80 -6.20 -33.07
C GLU A 370 14.85 -6.33 -34.59
N PHE A 371 14.11 -7.26 -35.16
CA PHE A 371 14.07 -7.48 -36.61
C PHE A 371 13.50 -6.27 -37.35
N VAL A 372 12.38 -5.71 -36.87
CA VAL A 372 11.78 -4.51 -37.45
C VAL A 372 12.75 -3.33 -37.43
N ARG A 373 13.50 -3.15 -36.33
CA ARG A 373 14.51 -2.09 -36.21
C ARG A 373 15.69 -2.32 -37.16
N MET A 374 16.21 -3.55 -37.25
CA MET A 374 17.36 -3.85 -38.12
C MET A 374 17.03 -3.72 -39.60
N GLN A 375 15.82 -4.13 -40.00
CA GLN A 375 15.42 -4.19 -41.40
C GLN A 375 14.61 -2.96 -41.86
N GLU A 376 14.42 -1.97 -40.99
CA GLU A 376 13.69 -0.75 -41.32
C GLU A 376 14.13 -0.07 -42.63
N PRO A 377 15.44 0.06 -42.93
CA PRO A 377 15.89 0.67 -44.19
C PRO A 377 15.46 -0.12 -45.44
N ASN A 378 15.23 -1.43 -45.32
CA ASN A 378 14.84 -2.28 -46.45
C ASN A 378 13.35 -2.18 -46.78
N PHE A 379 12.50 -1.73 -45.84
CA PHE A 379 11.05 -1.60 -46.06
C PHE A 379 10.68 -0.58 -47.13
N ALA A 380 11.55 0.39 -47.43
CA ALA A 380 11.34 1.32 -48.53
C ALA A 380 11.43 0.65 -49.92
N TYR A 381 12.07 -0.51 -50.01
CA TYR A 381 12.34 -1.21 -51.27
C TYR A 381 11.51 -2.48 -51.45
N VAL A 382 10.85 -2.95 -50.39
CA VAL A 382 10.04 -4.17 -50.38
C VAL A 382 8.62 -3.83 -49.94
N PRO A 383 7.58 -4.09 -50.75
CA PRO A 383 6.20 -3.96 -50.32
C PRO A 383 5.89 -4.96 -49.20
N CYS A 384 5.81 -4.46 -47.96
CA CYS A 384 5.67 -5.31 -46.77
C CYS A 384 4.53 -4.81 -45.85
N GLU A 385 3.30 -5.21 -46.16
CA GLU A 385 2.16 -4.99 -45.25
C GLU A 385 2.36 -5.67 -43.88
N GLU A 386 3.11 -6.79 -43.86
CA GLU A 386 3.53 -7.47 -42.64
C GLU A 386 4.29 -6.53 -41.70
N ALA A 387 5.19 -5.68 -42.23
CA ALA A 387 5.97 -4.75 -41.41
C ALA A 387 5.08 -3.71 -40.73
N VAL A 388 4.02 -3.25 -41.41
CA VAL A 388 3.03 -2.34 -40.82
C VAL A 388 2.26 -3.05 -39.71
N ARG A 389 1.80 -4.29 -39.94
CA ARG A 389 1.11 -5.09 -38.92
C ARG A 389 1.99 -5.33 -37.68
N LEU A 390 3.26 -5.67 -37.88
CA LEU A 390 4.22 -5.89 -36.79
C LEU A 390 4.50 -4.59 -36.02
N LYS A 391 4.68 -3.45 -36.71
CA LYS A 391 4.83 -2.14 -36.06
C LYS A 391 3.61 -1.79 -35.21
N ASN A 392 2.39 -2.08 -35.69
CA ASN A 392 1.16 -1.86 -34.92
C ASN A 392 1.08 -2.75 -33.67
N VAL A 393 1.53 -4.01 -33.76
CA VAL A 393 1.59 -4.92 -32.60
C VAL A 393 2.57 -4.42 -31.53
N LEU A 394 3.69 -3.80 -31.93
CA LEU A 394 4.68 -3.26 -30.99
C LEU A 394 4.20 -2.05 -30.17
N VAL A 395 3.17 -1.34 -30.65
CA VAL A 395 2.59 -0.16 -29.97
C VAL A 395 1.21 -0.42 -29.38
N ASP A 396 0.65 -1.61 -29.59
CA ASP A 396 -0.68 -1.99 -29.14
C ASP A 396 -0.72 -2.21 -27.61
N PRO A 397 -1.55 -1.45 -26.86
CA PRO A 397 -1.63 -1.59 -25.41
C PRO A 397 -2.20 -2.94 -24.97
N ASP A 398 -2.96 -3.64 -25.82
CA ASP A 398 -3.60 -4.92 -25.49
C ASP A 398 -2.89 -6.13 -26.11
N CYS A 399 -1.64 -5.95 -26.56
CA CYS A 399 -0.92 -7.00 -27.27
C CYS A 399 -0.67 -8.26 -26.42
N PHE A 400 -0.73 -8.12 -25.09
CA PHE A 400 -0.54 -9.20 -24.12
C PHE A 400 -1.77 -10.11 -23.93
N ARG A 401 -2.98 -9.60 -24.22
CA ARG A 401 -4.26 -10.30 -23.97
C ARG A 401 -4.62 -11.30 -25.06
N ASN A 402 -4.38 -10.94 -26.31
CA ASN A 402 -4.86 -11.67 -27.47
C ASN A 402 -3.82 -12.67 -28.02
N SER A 403 -4.24 -13.57 -28.91
CA SER A 403 -3.34 -14.42 -29.73
C SER A 403 -2.50 -13.62 -30.75
N ARG A 404 -2.38 -12.29 -30.58
CA ARG A 404 -1.63 -11.38 -31.46
C ARG A 404 -0.16 -11.76 -31.56
N MET A 405 0.46 -12.32 -30.51
CA MET A 405 1.85 -12.78 -30.59
C MET A 405 2.06 -14.01 -31.48
N GLN A 406 1.07 -14.90 -31.57
CA GLN A 406 1.16 -16.03 -32.51
C GLN A 406 1.08 -15.52 -33.95
N GLN A 407 0.15 -14.59 -34.22
CA GLN A 407 0.05 -13.93 -35.51
C GLN A 407 1.32 -13.13 -35.84
N ALA A 408 1.87 -12.39 -34.88
CA ALA A 408 3.12 -11.64 -35.05
C ALA A 408 4.31 -12.57 -35.36
N LYS A 409 4.36 -13.77 -34.77
CA LYS A 409 5.37 -14.77 -35.14
C LYS A 409 5.22 -15.21 -36.60
N SER A 410 4.00 -15.47 -37.05
CA SER A 410 3.74 -15.83 -38.45
C SER A 410 4.06 -14.70 -39.42
N ASP A 411 3.67 -13.47 -39.10
CA ASP A 411 3.98 -12.27 -39.89
C ASP A 411 5.50 -12.00 -39.91
N LEU A 412 6.21 -12.25 -38.82
CA LEU A 412 7.67 -12.13 -38.75
C LEU A 412 8.38 -13.11 -39.69
N GLU A 413 7.99 -14.39 -39.68
CA GLU A 413 8.58 -15.39 -40.58
C GLU A 413 8.27 -15.09 -42.06
N ALA A 414 7.06 -14.63 -42.36
CA ALA A 414 6.70 -14.18 -43.69
C ALA A 414 7.52 -12.96 -44.14
N LEU A 415 7.74 -11.99 -43.23
CA LEU A 415 8.53 -10.80 -43.52
C LEU A 415 10.02 -11.13 -43.70
N LYS A 416 10.59 -12.00 -42.86
CA LYS A 416 11.96 -12.51 -43.02
C LYS A 416 12.17 -13.06 -44.41
N LYS A 417 11.30 -13.99 -44.82
CA LYS A 417 11.35 -14.59 -46.14
C LYS A 417 11.27 -13.56 -47.27
N LYS A 418 10.32 -12.62 -47.20
CA LYS A 418 10.17 -11.57 -48.24
C LYS A 418 11.42 -10.69 -48.37
N ILE A 419 12.08 -10.36 -47.25
CA ILE A 419 13.28 -9.53 -47.27
C ILE A 419 14.47 -10.33 -47.77
N ASP A 420 14.63 -11.59 -47.34
CA ASP A 420 15.69 -12.47 -47.83
C ASP A 420 15.57 -12.71 -49.33
N ASP A 421 14.36 -12.99 -49.84
CA ASP A 421 14.08 -13.14 -51.26
C ASP A 421 14.46 -11.86 -52.03
N ALA A 422 14.03 -10.68 -51.54
CA ALA A 422 14.33 -9.40 -52.17
C ALA A 422 15.83 -9.05 -52.15
N LEU A 423 16.55 -9.38 -51.06
CA LEU A 423 17.99 -9.23 -50.96
C LEU A 423 18.71 -10.15 -51.94
N GLN A 424 18.33 -11.42 -52.03
CA GLN A 424 18.93 -12.36 -52.97
C GLN A 424 18.70 -11.95 -54.43
N ASP A 425 17.50 -11.48 -54.75
CA ASP A 425 17.19 -10.95 -56.08
C ASP A 425 18.03 -9.72 -56.42
N GLU A 426 18.17 -8.77 -55.49
CA GLU A 426 18.98 -7.56 -55.71
C GLU A 426 20.48 -7.88 -55.81
N VAL A 427 21.01 -8.74 -54.93
CA VAL A 427 22.40 -9.24 -54.99
C VAL A 427 22.63 -9.94 -56.34
N GLY A 428 21.71 -10.80 -56.77
CA GLY A 428 21.78 -11.48 -58.06
C GLY A 428 21.81 -10.52 -59.25
N ASN A 429 20.97 -9.48 -59.22
CA ASN A 429 20.94 -8.44 -60.25
C ASN A 429 22.21 -7.59 -60.26
N ALA A 430 22.70 -7.17 -59.10
CA ALA A 430 23.94 -6.41 -58.94
C ALA A 430 25.15 -7.21 -59.44
N LYS A 431 25.26 -8.50 -59.10
CA LYS A 431 26.31 -9.39 -59.62
C LYS A 431 26.25 -9.53 -61.14
N LYS A 432 25.06 -9.75 -61.71
CA LYS A 432 24.89 -9.86 -63.17
C LYS A 432 25.37 -8.59 -63.88
N ARG A 433 25.10 -7.41 -63.32
CA ARG A 433 25.56 -6.13 -63.84
C ARG A 433 27.09 -6.02 -63.82
N VAL A 434 27.73 -6.30 -62.68
CA VAL A 434 29.20 -6.28 -62.55
C VAL A 434 29.86 -7.33 -63.45
N ALA A 435 29.34 -8.55 -63.51
CA ALA A 435 29.84 -9.64 -64.36
C ALA A 435 29.68 -9.32 -65.86
N ALA A 436 28.60 -8.63 -66.26
CA ALA A 436 28.45 -8.18 -67.64
C ALA A 436 29.53 -7.16 -68.03
N LEU A 437 29.88 -6.24 -67.11
CA LEU A 437 31.00 -5.32 -67.33
C LEU A 437 32.35 -6.03 -67.39
N GLU A 438 32.58 -7.01 -66.53
CA GLU A 438 33.79 -7.84 -66.56
C GLU A 438 33.92 -8.57 -67.91
N LYS A 439 32.83 -9.21 -68.37
CA LYS A 439 32.79 -9.90 -69.67
C LYS A 439 33.08 -8.94 -70.83
N ARG A 440 32.54 -7.72 -70.79
CA ARG A 440 32.84 -6.68 -71.79
C ARG A 440 34.30 -6.26 -71.78
N LEU A 441 34.90 -6.13 -70.60
CA LEU A 441 36.31 -5.76 -70.48
C LEU A 441 37.23 -6.88 -70.97
N ARG A 442 36.94 -8.15 -70.63
CA ARG A 442 37.68 -9.32 -71.14
C ARG A 442 37.56 -9.47 -72.66
N GLY A 443 36.41 -9.11 -73.24
CA GLY A 443 36.20 -9.14 -74.69
C GLY A 443 36.89 -8.01 -75.45
N ALA A 444 37.52 -7.04 -74.76
CA ALA A 444 38.25 -5.97 -75.41
C ALA A 444 39.61 -6.51 -75.93
N PRO A 445 40.00 -6.24 -77.19
CA PRO A 445 41.27 -6.72 -77.76
C PRO A 445 42.51 -6.14 -77.07
N ASP A 446 42.34 -5.08 -76.29
CA ASP A 446 43.37 -4.47 -75.47
C ASP A 446 43.65 -5.31 -74.20
N PHE A 447 42.69 -6.09 -73.71
CA PHE A 447 42.85 -6.95 -72.53
C PHE A 447 43.79 -8.14 -72.82
N ASP A 448 43.66 -8.78 -73.98
CA ASP A 448 44.50 -9.93 -74.38
C ASP A 448 45.99 -9.57 -74.56
N LYS A 449 46.30 -8.28 -74.73
CA LYS A 449 47.68 -7.77 -74.88
C LYS A 449 48.38 -7.53 -73.54
N LEU A 450 47.65 -7.59 -72.42
CA LEU A 450 48.23 -7.45 -71.09
C LEU A 450 48.93 -8.76 -70.66
N ALA A 451 49.94 -8.63 -69.79
CA ALA A 451 50.57 -9.78 -69.15
C ALA A 451 49.58 -10.48 -68.17
N PRO A 452 49.69 -11.81 -67.95
CA PRO A 452 48.72 -12.57 -67.16
C PRO A 452 48.52 -12.06 -65.73
N ASP A 453 49.61 -11.62 -65.07
CA ASP A 453 49.60 -11.03 -63.73
C ASP A 453 48.77 -9.73 -63.66
N ARG A 454 48.75 -8.96 -64.74
CA ARG A 454 47.97 -7.72 -64.84
C ARG A 454 46.50 -8.00 -65.16
N GLN A 455 46.22 -9.02 -65.98
CA GLN A 455 44.86 -9.49 -66.24
C GLN A 455 44.19 -9.99 -64.95
N GLU A 456 44.89 -10.80 -64.16
CA GLU A 456 44.41 -11.28 -62.85
C GLU A 456 44.10 -10.14 -61.89
N ARG A 457 44.96 -9.11 -61.82
CA ARG A 457 44.72 -7.93 -60.95
C ARG A 457 43.48 -7.13 -61.33
N ILE A 458 43.17 -7.01 -62.62
CA ILE A 458 41.95 -6.31 -63.06
C ILE A 458 40.73 -7.13 -62.66
N VAL A 459 40.74 -8.43 -62.95
CA VAL A 459 39.65 -9.36 -62.61
C VAL A 459 39.41 -9.42 -61.09
N ALA A 460 40.47 -9.43 -60.29
CA ALA A 460 40.37 -9.46 -58.83
C ALA A 460 39.58 -8.27 -58.26
N GLU A 461 39.60 -7.10 -58.90
CA GLU A 461 38.81 -5.95 -58.47
C GLU A 461 37.30 -6.13 -58.74
N PHE A 462 36.92 -6.80 -59.84
CA PHE A 462 35.51 -7.14 -60.08
C PHE A 462 35.04 -8.18 -59.07
N GLN A 463 35.86 -9.21 -58.82
CA GLN A 463 35.54 -10.23 -57.82
C GLN A 463 35.41 -9.62 -56.43
N LYS A 464 36.32 -8.71 -56.05
CA LYS A 464 36.23 -7.99 -54.78
C LYS A 464 34.92 -7.21 -54.65
N THR A 465 34.47 -6.52 -55.69
CA THR A 465 33.17 -5.83 -55.65
C THR A 465 31.99 -6.80 -55.57
N ILE A 466 32.08 -7.96 -56.23
CA ILE A 466 31.06 -9.03 -56.10
C ILE A 466 31.02 -9.54 -54.65
N ASP A 467 32.16 -9.81 -54.03
CA ASP A 467 32.26 -10.25 -52.64
C ASP A 467 31.75 -9.17 -51.67
N GLU A 468 32.05 -7.88 -51.94
CA GLU A 468 31.53 -6.74 -51.20
C GLU A 468 30.00 -6.65 -51.27
N ILE A 469 29.41 -6.92 -52.45
CA ILE A 469 27.96 -6.96 -52.67
C ILE A 469 27.32 -8.14 -51.92
N GLU A 470 27.96 -9.32 -51.93
CA GLU A 470 27.48 -10.52 -51.21
C GLU A 470 27.39 -10.32 -49.70
N GLY A 471 28.29 -9.52 -49.12
CA GLY A 471 28.33 -9.24 -47.69
C GLY A 471 27.33 -8.19 -47.20
N GLN A 472 26.57 -7.54 -48.08
CA GLN A 472 25.63 -6.47 -47.68
C GLN A 472 24.24 -6.99 -47.34
N ASN A 473 23.65 -6.43 -46.28
CA ASN A 473 22.29 -6.74 -45.83
C ASN A 473 21.28 -5.62 -46.12
N LEU A 474 21.71 -4.56 -46.82
CA LEU A 474 20.88 -3.39 -47.13
C LEU A 474 20.74 -3.24 -48.63
N ILE A 475 19.49 -3.27 -49.12
CA ILE A 475 19.17 -3.16 -50.56
C ILE A 475 19.72 -1.86 -51.15
N ALA A 476 19.62 -0.76 -50.41
CA ALA A 476 20.16 0.53 -50.81
C ALA A 476 21.68 0.49 -51.04
N VAL A 477 22.42 -0.17 -50.15
CA VAL A 477 23.89 -0.26 -50.23
C VAL A 477 24.29 -1.18 -51.39
N ILE A 478 23.59 -2.30 -51.58
CA ILE A 478 23.83 -3.20 -52.74
C ILE A 478 23.68 -2.43 -54.06
N ARG A 479 22.59 -1.67 -54.21
CA ARG A 479 22.33 -0.85 -55.40
C ARG A 479 23.39 0.20 -55.62
N ASP A 480 23.78 0.91 -54.55
CA ASP A 480 24.75 1.98 -54.63
C ASP A 480 26.15 1.45 -54.94
N THR A 481 26.60 0.35 -54.32
CA THR A 481 27.88 -0.30 -54.61
C THR A 481 27.97 -0.72 -56.07
N ALA A 482 26.92 -1.36 -56.62
CA ALA A 482 26.89 -1.73 -58.03
C ALA A 482 26.95 -0.50 -58.94
N ARG A 483 26.15 0.54 -58.67
CA ARG A 483 26.14 1.79 -59.44
C ARG A 483 27.50 2.50 -59.40
N GLN A 484 28.09 2.66 -58.22
CA GLN A 484 29.40 3.30 -58.05
C GLN A 484 30.49 2.56 -58.83
N PHE A 485 30.43 1.22 -58.82
CA PHE A 485 31.35 0.42 -59.61
C PHE A 485 31.13 0.65 -61.11
N GLU A 486 29.90 0.68 -61.62
CA GLU A 486 29.63 0.95 -63.04
C GLU A 486 30.11 2.35 -63.48
N GLU A 487 29.83 3.37 -62.67
CA GLU A 487 30.09 4.77 -63.04
C GLU A 487 31.55 5.16 -62.90
N SER A 488 32.25 4.63 -61.89
CA SER A 488 33.60 5.07 -61.50
C SER A 488 34.61 3.93 -61.40
N GLY A 489 34.23 2.80 -60.82
CA GLY A 489 35.10 1.62 -60.67
C GLY A 489 35.54 1.06 -62.02
N TYR A 490 34.59 0.88 -62.92
CA TYR A 490 34.80 0.36 -64.26
C TYR A 490 35.66 1.29 -65.11
N LYS A 491 35.42 2.61 -65.05
CA LYS A 491 36.29 3.63 -65.66
C LYS A 491 37.73 3.52 -65.17
N ARG A 492 37.92 3.34 -63.86
CA ARG A 492 39.25 3.19 -63.26
C ARG A 492 39.98 1.95 -63.80
N GLN A 493 39.28 0.83 -63.99
CA GLN A 493 39.88 -0.37 -64.57
C GLN A 493 40.20 -0.20 -66.06
N LEU A 494 39.34 0.46 -66.83
CA LEU A 494 39.62 0.80 -68.24
C LEU A 494 40.86 1.71 -68.37
N SER A 495 40.96 2.76 -67.56
CA SER A 495 42.13 3.64 -67.55
C SER A 495 43.42 2.91 -67.15
N ARG A 496 43.35 2.01 -66.15
CA ARG A 496 44.49 1.18 -65.73
C ARG A 496 44.96 0.24 -66.84
N MET A 497 44.03 -0.42 -67.53
CA MET A 497 44.34 -1.28 -68.68
C MET A 497 45.11 -0.50 -69.74
N THR A 498 44.64 0.69 -70.09
CA THR A 498 45.26 1.52 -71.14
C THR A 498 46.62 2.07 -70.72
N GLU A 499 46.76 2.50 -69.46
CA GLU A 499 48.05 2.92 -68.91
C GLU A 499 49.10 1.78 -69.01
N TRP A 500 48.72 0.57 -68.61
CA TRP A 500 49.61 -0.58 -68.65
C TRP A 500 49.99 -1.01 -70.07
N LEU A 501 49.11 -0.80 -71.06
CA LEU A 501 49.44 -1.02 -72.47
C LEU A 501 50.35 0.07 -73.03
N THR A 502 50.13 1.34 -72.70
CA THR A 502 51.03 2.44 -73.11
C THR A 502 52.44 2.30 -72.55
N ARG A 503 52.59 1.80 -71.32
CA ARG A 503 53.91 1.52 -70.72
C ARG A 503 54.64 0.34 -71.39
N VAL A 504 53.91 -0.55 -72.07
CA VAL A 504 54.48 -1.69 -72.83
C VAL A 504 54.81 -1.27 -74.27
N ALA A 505 54.08 -0.31 -74.85
CA ALA A 505 54.26 0.18 -76.21
C ALA A 505 55.43 1.19 -76.40
N SER A 506 56.14 1.57 -75.34
CA SER A 506 57.41 2.30 -75.43
C SER A 506 58.59 1.33 -75.31
N PRO A 507 59.24 0.91 -76.41
CA PRO A 507 60.50 0.18 -76.32
C PRO A 507 61.69 1.15 -76.19
N SER A 508 62.68 0.71 -75.40
CA SER A 508 64.07 1.20 -75.23
C SER A 508 64.28 2.42 -74.31
N SER A 509 65.30 2.47 -73.45
CA SER A 509 66.68 2.03 -73.68
C SER A 509 67.40 1.56 -72.41
N GLY A 510 68.27 0.55 -72.58
CA GLY A 510 69.25 0.15 -71.58
C GLY A 510 70.39 1.16 -71.42
N ARG A 511 71.04 1.07 -70.25
CA ARG A 511 72.41 1.47 -69.87
C ARG A 511 73.11 2.58 -70.69
N GLY A 512 73.39 3.71 -70.03
CA GLY A 512 74.40 4.70 -70.44
C GLY A 512 74.05 6.12 -69.99
N ALA A 513 74.98 6.81 -69.34
CA ALA A 513 74.79 8.11 -68.69
C ALA A 513 74.73 9.30 -69.66
N GLU A 514 73.86 10.30 -69.40
CA GLU A 514 74.17 11.73 -69.16
C GLU A 514 72.88 12.54 -68.89
N PRO A 515 72.93 13.63 -68.09
CA PRO A 515 71.74 14.30 -67.57
C PRO A 515 71.26 15.43 -68.51
N GLY A 516 69.96 15.40 -68.84
CA GLY A 516 69.25 16.62 -69.22
C GLY A 516 68.48 16.59 -70.53
N ILE A 517 67.47 15.72 -70.65
CA ILE A 517 66.22 16.00 -71.39
C ILE A 517 65.10 15.21 -70.69
N THR A 518 64.12 15.89 -70.09
CA THR A 518 62.89 15.27 -69.58
C THR A 518 62.08 14.74 -70.75
N PRO A 519 61.76 13.43 -70.84
CA PRO A 519 60.87 12.93 -71.87
C PRO A 519 59.44 13.43 -71.59
N GLU A 520 58.84 14.06 -72.59
CA GLU A 520 57.46 14.52 -72.60
C GLU A 520 56.52 13.33 -72.35
N PRO A 521 55.54 13.42 -71.42
CA PRO A 521 54.66 12.30 -71.11
C PRO A 521 53.79 11.96 -72.32
N ALA A 522 53.79 10.68 -72.72
CA ALA A 522 52.88 10.15 -73.74
C ALA A 522 51.42 10.56 -73.43
N PRO A 523 50.60 10.90 -74.45
CA PRO A 523 49.27 11.43 -74.23
C PRO A 523 48.42 10.42 -73.45
N ARG A 524 47.96 10.83 -72.27
CA ARG A 524 47.05 10.03 -71.45
C ARG A 524 45.69 10.01 -72.16
N ILE A 525 45.24 8.83 -72.58
CA ILE A 525 43.91 8.66 -73.16
C ILE A 525 42.88 8.84 -72.04
N GLU A 526 42.06 9.88 -72.14
CA GLU A 526 40.97 10.16 -71.21
C GLU A 526 39.69 9.42 -71.64
N TYR A 527 38.97 8.86 -70.68
CA TYR A 527 37.73 8.11 -70.91
C TYR A 527 36.51 8.96 -70.52
N VAL A 528 35.56 9.12 -71.45
CA VAL A 528 34.31 9.86 -71.22
C VAL A 528 33.13 8.92 -71.34
N SER A 529 32.14 9.01 -70.44
CA SER A 529 30.93 8.20 -70.53
C SER A 529 30.03 8.70 -71.65
N SER A 530 29.46 7.79 -72.44
CA SER A 530 28.42 8.11 -73.44
C SER A 530 27.19 8.78 -72.81
N SER A 531 26.87 8.47 -71.55
CA SER A 531 25.76 9.10 -70.80
C SER A 531 26.03 10.53 -70.33
N SER A 532 27.31 10.96 -70.26
CA SER A 532 27.68 12.35 -69.93
C SER A 532 27.78 13.25 -71.15
N LEU A 533 27.53 12.72 -72.35
CA LEU A 533 27.57 13.51 -73.58
C LEU A 533 26.35 14.42 -73.65
N ILE A 534 26.61 15.71 -73.76
CA ILE A 534 25.57 16.69 -74.03
C ILE A 534 25.22 16.59 -75.51
N VAL A 535 24.13 15.88 -75.82
CA VAL A 535 23.58 15.80 -77.17
C VAL A 535 22.63 16.98 -77.36
N SER A 536 23.11 18.03 -78.02
CA SER A 536 22.26 19.18 -78.36
C SER A 536 21.20 18.74 -79.37
N PHE A 537 19.94 18.70 -78.92
CA PHE A 537 18.76 18.39 -79.73
C PHE A 537 17.70 19.47 -79.51
N ASP A 538 17.00 19.85 -80.56
CA ASP A 538 16.08 20.98 -80.61
C ASP A 538 14.72 20.71 -79.92
N LYS A 539 14.46 19.46 -79.52
CA LYS A 539 13.23 19.05 -78.86
C LYS A 539 13.48 18.34 -77.52
N PRO A 540 12.57 18.48 -76.54
CA PRO A 540 12.64 17.79 -75.24
C PRO A 540 12.18 16.32 -75.27
N TRP A 541 11.55 15.85 -76.34
CA TRP A 541 11.12 14.45 -76.53
C TRP A 541 11.19 14.05 -78.01
N LEU A 542 11.21 12.74 -78.28
CA LEU A 542 11.17 12.16 -79.62
C LEU A 542 9.73 11.72 -79.91
N ALA A 543 9.05 12.37 -80.85
CA ALA A 543 7.62 12.13 -81.11
C ALA A 543 7.35 11.15 -82.27
N ASP A 544 8.31 10.98 -83.18
CA ASP A 544 8.20 10.15 -84.38
C ASP A 544 9.56 9.54 -84.78
N GLU A 545 9.57 8.66 -85.77
CA GLU A 545 10.78 8.02 -86.29
C GLU A 545 11.80 9.03 -86.84
N SER A 546 11.34 10.16 -87.41
CA SER A 546 12.22 11.22 -87.90
C SER A 546 12.98 11.92 -86.78
N ASP A 547 12.33 12.13 -85.63
CA ASP A 547 12.97 12.66 -84.43
C ASP A 547 14.05 11.70 -83.91
N VAL A 548 13.82 10.38 -83.96
CA VAL A 548 14.82 9.37 -83.58
C VAL A 548 16.06 9.47 -84.47
N ASP A 549 15.90 9.49 -85.79
CA ASP A 549 17.03 9.56 -86.73
C ASP A 549 17.85 10.83 -86.54
N ARG A 550 17.18 11.98 -86.35
CA ARG A 550 17.86 13.26 -86.08
C ARG A 550 18.59 13.25 -84.74
N TYR A 551 18.00 12.67 -83.70
CA TYR A 551 18.64 12.53 -82.40
C TYR A 551 19.88 11.60 -82.47
N VAL A 552 19.77 10.47 -83.17
CA VAL A 552 20.89 9.54 -83.40
C VAL A 552 22.00 10.23 -84.20
N ALA A 553 21.67 11.06 -85.19
CA ALA A 553 22.66 11.85 -85.93
C ALA A 553 23.41 12.86 -85.03
N SER A 554 22.68 13.58 -84.17
CA SER A 554 23.28 14.48 -83.17
C SER A 554 24.17 13.72 -82.17
N MET A 555 23.71 12.58 -81.68
CA MET A 555 24.47 11.70 -80.79
C MET A 555 25.74 11.18 -81.47
N ARG A 556 25.65 10.76 -82.74
CA ARG A 556 26.80 10.33 -83.55
C ARG A 556 27.83 11.45 -83.68
N ASN A 557 27.39 12.69 -83.93
CA ASN A 557 28.28 13.83 -84.04
C ASN A 557 28.99 14.14 -82.72
N ALA A 558 28.27 14.10 -81.58
CA ALA A 558 28.86 14.27 -80.25
C ALA A 558 29.91 13.17 -79.94
N LEU A 559 29.59 11.91 -80.26
CA LEU A 559 30.51 10.77 -80.11
C LEU A 559 31.79 10.96 -80.94
N LEU A 560 31.65 11.34 -82.21
CA LEU A 560 32.79 11.56 -83.10
C LEU A 560 33.65 12.76 -82.66
N ALA A 561 33.05 13.79 -82.08
CA ALA A 561 33.77 14.95 -81.56
C ALA A 561 34.71 14.56 -80.40
N GLU A 562 34.21 13.81 -79.41
CA GLU A 562 35.05 13.35 -78.30
C GLU A 562 36.14 12.39 -78.78
N ILE A 563 35.85 11.47 -79.71
CA ILE A 563 36.87 10.58 -80.29
C ILE A 563 37.96 11.36 -81.03
N ARG A 564 37.59 12.39 -81.82
CA ARG A 564 38.56 13.25 -82.52
C ARG A 564 39.43 14.08 -81.56
N SER A 565 38.95 14.37 -80.35
CA SER A 565 39.73 15.05 -79.31
C SER A 565 40.76 14.14 -78.61
N GLY A 566 40.92 12.90 -79.05
CA GLY A 566 41.89 11.93 -78.50
C GLY A 566 41.36 11.13 -77.31
N LYS A 567 40.07 11.29 -76.98
CA LYS A 567 39.41 10.56 -75.88
C LYS A 567 38.78 9.27 -76.38
N ARG A 568 38.56 8.31 -75.47
CA ARG A 568 37.77 7.11 -75.75
C ARG A 568 36.40 7.24 -75.08
N VAL A 569 35.34 7.10 -75.87
CA VAL A 569 33.98 7.12 -75.32
C VAL A 569 33.60 5.72 -74.83
N GLN A 570 33.28 5.61 -73.56
CA GLN A 570 32.75 4.41 -72.93
C GLN A 570 31.25 4.31 -73.21
N VAL A 571 30.85 3.21 -73.86
CA VAL A 571 29.44 2.82 -73.99
C VAL A 571 29.12 1.93 -72.79
N LEU A 572 28.10 2.27 -72.01
CA LEU A 572 27.60 1.45 -70.88
C LEU A 572 26.61 0.38 -71.33
#